data_AF-A0ABD2G1T9-F1
#
_entry.id   AF-A0ABD2G1T9-F1
#
_cell.length_a   1.000
_cell.length_b   1.000
_cell.length_c   1.000
_cell.angle_alpha   90.00
_cell.angle_beta   90.00
_cell.angle_gamma   90.00
#
_symmetry.space_group_name_H-M   'P 1'
#
loop_
_entity.id
_entity.type
_entity.pdbx_description
1 polymer ?
#
loop_
_entity_poly.entity_id
_entity_poly.type
_entity_poly.pdbx_seq_one_letter_code
_entity_poly.pdbx_strand_id
1 'polypeptide(L)'
;MLQMFYDLVVSSVIFFAVVCWGSGVKTADANRLNKLIRRAGSVLGVDQESLAVVSERRMLRKLLGILDNGSHPLHATLVSYRNNFSHRLRSPMTTTQRHRTSFLPVAIKLFNSSPLSKGN
;
A
#
# COMPACT_ATOMS: atom_id res chain seq x y z
N MET A 1 13.33 -22.72 -9.07
CA MET A 1 12.99 -22.01 -10.32
C MET A 1 11.58 -21.42 -10.30
N LEU A 2 10.52 -22.21 -10.11
CA LEU A 2 9.12 -21.72 -10.14
C LEU A 2 8.82 -20.64 -9.08
N GLN A 3 9.32 -20.82 -7.86
CA GLN A 3 9.16 -19.86 -6.76
C GLN A 3 9.77 -18.50 -7.08
N MET A 4 11.02 -18.47 -7.58
CA MET A 4 11.68 -17.23 -7.98
C MET A 4 10.91 -16.49 -9.08
N PHE A 5 10.37 -17.21 -10.07
CA PHE A 5 9.56 -16.61 -11.13
C PHE A 5 8.28 -15.98 -10.57
N TYR A 6 7.58 -16.67 -9.66
CA TYR A 6 6.39 -16.15 -9.00
C TYR A 6 6.73 -14.89 -8.16
N ASP A 7 7.78 -14.94 -7.36
CA ASP A 7 8.17 -13.85 -6.46
C ASP A 7 8.66 -12.59 -7.21
N LEU A 8 9.37 -12.77 -8.32
CA LEU A 8 9.93 -11.66 -9.08
C LEU A 8 8.93 -11.04 -10.06
N VAL A 9 8.12 -11.85 -10.75
CA VAL A 9 7.26 -11.37 -11.84
C VAL A 9 5.81 -11.27 -11.40
N VAL A 10 5.21 -12.38 -10.96
CA VAL A 10 3.77 -12.44 -10.67
C VAL A 10 3.46 -11.56 -9.45
N SER A 11 4.22 -11.74 -8.38
CA SER A 11 4.16 -10.94 -7.17
C SER A 11 4.39 -9.47 -7.47
N SER A 12 5.42 -9.09 -8.23
CA SER A 12 5.68 -7.66 -8.49
C SER A 12 4.53 -6.98 -9.24
N VAL A 13 3.95 -7.62 -10.25
CA VAL A 13 2.82 -7.09 -11.03
C VAL A 13 1.56 -6.99 -10.19
N ILE A 14 1.16 -8.08 -9.50
CA ILE A 14 -0.03 -8.10 -8.65
C ILE A 14 0.11 -7.01 -7.59
N PHE A 15 1.26 -6.95 -6.93
CA PHE A 15 1.46 -6.03 -5.84
C PHE A 15 1.60 -4.57 -6.29
N PHE A 16 2.18 -4.30 -7.46
CA PHE A 16 2.17 -2.95 -8.05
C PHE A 16 0.73 -2.51 -8.33
N ALA A 17 -0.05 -3.38 -8.99
CA ALA A 17 -1.44 -3.09 -9.31
C ALA A 17 -2.23 -2.80 -8.03
N VAL A 18 -2.09 -3.64 -7.01
CA VAL A 18 -2.80 -3.51 -5.73
C VAL A 18 -2.49 -2.19 -5.00
N VAL A 19 -1.28 -1.61 -5.13
CA VAL A 19 -1.00 -0.27 -4.58
C VAL A 19 -1.81 0.82 -5.29
N CYS A 20 -2.10 0.65 -6.58
CA CYS A 20 -2.83 1.63 -7.39
C CYS A 20 -4.36 1.55 -7.22
N TRP A 21 -4.95 0.36 -7.10
CA TRP A 21 -6.42 0.17 -7.05
C TRP A 21 -6.93 -0.68 -5.89
N GLY A 22 -6.05 -1.31 -5.10
CA GLY A 22 -6.42 -2.30 -4.08
C GLY A 22 -7.31 -1.74 -2.97
N SER A 23 -7.16 -0.46 -2.65
CA SER A 23 -8.02 0.24 -1.68
C SER A 23 -9.44 0.47 -2.18
N GLY A 24 -9.68 0.40 -3.48
CA GLY A 24 -11.00 0.50 -4.10
C GLY A 24 -11.63 -0.86 -4.42
N VAL A 25 -10.96 -1.97 -4.07
CA VAL A 25 -11.42 -3.30 -4.45
C VAL A 25 -12.61 -3.74 -3.62
N LYS A 26 -13.57 -4.42 -4.24
CA LYS A 26 -14.71 -5.00 -3.52
C LYS A 26 -14.24 -6.17 -2.66
N THR A 27 -14.86 -6.35 -1.51
CA THR A 27 -14.55 -7.47 -0.59
C THR A 27 -14.63 -8.84 -1.29
N ALA A 28 -15.60 -9.02 -2.19
CA ALA A 28 -15.74 -10.25 -2.97
C ALA A 28 -14.51 -10.51 -3.86
N ASP A 29 -13.98 -9.48 -4.52
CA ASP A 29 -12.81 -9.58 -5.39
C ASP A 29 -11.53 -9.75 -4.58
N ALA A 30 -11.39 -9.04 -3.44
CA ALA A 30 -10.30 -9.28 -2.49
C ALA A 30 -10.27 -10.73 -2.01
N ASN A 31 -11.44 -11.30 -1.70
CA ASN A 31 -11.56 -12.69 -1.26
C ASN A 31 -11.19 -13.68 -2.38
N ARG A 32 -11.56 -13.38 -3.63
CA ARG A 32 -11.15 -14.19 -4.80
C ARG A 32 -9.63 -14.16 -4.97
N LEU A 33 -9.00 -12.98 -4.88
CA LEU A 33 -7.54 -12.84 -4.94
C LEU A 33 -6.85 -13.57 -3.79
N ASN A 34 -7.34 -13.45 -2.55
CA ASN A 34 -6.79 -14.19 -1.42
C ASN A 34 -6.89 -15.71 -1.62
N LYS A 35 -7.97 -16.23 -2.22
CA LYS A 35 -8.06 -17.65 -2.58
C LYS A 35 -7.00 -18.05 -3.60
N LEU A 36 -6.73 -17.22 -4.61
CA LEU A 36 -5.67 -17.46 -5.59
C LEU A 36 -4.28 -17.45 -4.94
N ILE A 37 -4.01 -16.47 -4.07
CA ILE A 37 -2.76 -16.36 -3.31
C ILE A 37 -2.54 -17.63 -2.45
N ARG A 38 -3.59 -18.12 -1.77
CA ARG A 38 -3.50 -19.35 -0.97
C ARG A 38 -3.23 -20.58 -1.84
N ARG A 39 -3.88 -20.70 -2.99
CA ARG A 39 -3.62 -21.79 -3.94
C ARG A 39 -2.19 -21.74 -4.48
N ALA A 40 -1.70 -20.55 -4.82
CA ALA A 40 -0.31 -20.36 -5.23
C ALA A 40 0.65 -20.79 -4.09
N GLY A 41 0.36 -20.41 -2.85
CA GLY A 41 1.13 -20.86 -1.68
C GLY A 41 1.16 -22.37 -1.53
N SER A 42 0.02 -23.06 -1.71
CA SER A 42 -0.04 -24.53 -1.69
C SER A 42 0.80 -25.18 -2.80
N VAL A 43 0.82 -24.62 -4.00
CA VAL A 43 1.65 -25.12 -5.12
C VAL A 43 3.14 -24.86 -4.86
N LEU A 44 3.47 -23.73 -4.26
CA LEU A 44 4.84 -23.35 -3.93
C LEU A 44 5.36 -24.01 -2.65
N GLY A 45 4.50 -24.63 -1.85
CA GLY A 45 4.85 -25.19 -0.54
C GLY A 45 5.19 -24.12 0.51
N VAL A 46 4.78 -22.86 0.30
CA VAL A 46 5.10 -21.73 1.18
C VAL A 46 3.84 -20.89 1.40
N ASP A 47 3.55 -20.58 2.65
CA ASP A 47 2.45 -19.67 2.98
C ASP A 47 2.72 -18.26 2.45
N GLN A 48 1.76 -17.74 1.71
CA GLN A 48 1.83 -16.42 1.11
C GLN A 48 1.08 -15.41 1.97
N GLU A 49 1.66 -14.22 2.13
CA GLU A 49 1.01 -13.12 2.85
C GLU A 49 -0.32 -12.73 2.18
N SER A 50 -1.32 -12.35 2.99
CA SER A 50 -2.61 -11.91 2.45
C SER A 50 -2.48 -10.65 1.60
N LEU A 51 -3.41 -10.47 0.67
CA LEU A 51 -3.48 -9.29 -0.19
C LEU A 51 -3.45 -7.99 0.61
N ALA A 52 -4.18 -7.94 1.73
CA ALA A 52 -4.29 -6.77 2.59
C ALA A 52 -2.92 -6.40 3.18
N VAL A 53 -2.24 -7.34 3.83
CA VAL A 53 -0.93 -7.10 4.46
C VAL A 53 0.09 -6.61 3.44
N VAL A 54 0.16 -7.26 2.27
CA VAL A 54 1.13 -6.84 1.25
C VAL A 54 0.77 -5.47 0.68
N SER A 55 -0.52 -5.19 0.48
CA SER A 55 -0.99 -3.89 -0.01
C SER A 55 -0.59 -2.76 0.93
N GLU A 56 -0.83 -2.92 2.23
CA GLU A 56 -0.55 -1.91 3.24
C GLU A 56 0.94 -1.64 3.35
N ARG A 57 1.75 -2.70 3.46
CA ARG A 57 3.21 -2.60 3.53
C ARG A 57 3.78 -1.88 2.31
N ARG A 58 3.26 -2.17 1.11
CA ARG A 58 3.75 -1.54 -0.12
C ARG A 58 3.22 -0.12 -0.32
N MET A 59 1.99 0.18 0.10
CA MET A 59 1.48 1.55 0.12
C MET A 59 2.33 2.42 1.04
N LEU A 60 2.66 1.92 2.24
CA LEU A 60 3.57 2.60 3.17
C LEU A 60 4.95 2.81 2.54
N ARG A 61 5.57 1.76 1.98
CA ARG A 61 6.88 1.88 1.34
C ARG A 61 6.87 2.88 0.18
N LYS A 62 5.80 2.89 -0.63
CA LYS A 62 5.67 3.85 -1.74
C LYS A 62 5.53 5.27 -1.22
N LEU A 63 4.76 5.50 -0.16
CA LEU A 63 4.60 6.81 0.47
C LEU A 63 5.93 7.32 1.06
N LEU A 64 6.64 6.46 1.80
CA LEU A 64 7.97 6.79 2.33
C LEU A 64 8.95 7.11 1.20
N GLY A 65 8.98 6.30 0.14
CA GLY A 65 9.82 6.59 -1.02
C GLY A 65 9.51 7.92 -1.72
N ILE A 66 8.27 8.43 -1.62
CA ILE A 66 7.93 9.78 -2.08
C ILE A 66 8.43 10.85 -1.10
N LEU A 67 8.27 10.61 0.20
CA LEU A 67 8.76 11.51 1.25
C LEU A 67 10.29 11.62 1.25
N ASP A 68 11.00 10.55 0.91
CA ASP A 68 12.47 10.52 0.86
C ASP A 68 13.02 11.04 -0.48
N ASN A 69 12.19 11.14 -1.53
CA ASN A 69 12.60 11.62 -2.84
C ASN A 69 12.16 13.08 -3.08
N GLY A 70 13.08 14.02 -2.83
CA GLY A 70 12.86 15.45 -3.05
C GLY A 70 12.48 15.85 -4.48
N SER A 71 12.85 15.05 -5.49
CA SER A 71 12.51 15.31 -6.90
C SER A 71 11.14 14.76 -7.30
N HIS A 72 10.45 14.05 -6.42
CA HIS A 72 9.15 13.48 -6.75
C HIS A 72 8.07 14.58 -6.81
N PRO A 73 7.18 14.59 -7.82
CA PRO A 73 6.20 15.66 -8.01
C PRO A 73 5.23 15.83 -6.81
N LEU A 74 4.97 14.76 -6.06
CA LEU A 74 4.13 14.80 -4.85
C LEU A 74 4.90 15.10 -3.55
N HIS A 75 6.23 15.23 -3.59
CA HIS A 75 7.05 15.40 -2.39
C HIS A 75 6.70 16.68 -1.64
N ALA A 76 6.74 17.83 -2.31
CA ALA A 76 6.46 19.14 -1.71
C ALA A 76 5.06 19.17 -1.05
N THR A 77 4.05 18.62 -1.73
CA THR A 77 2.68 18.52 -1.22
C THR A 77 2.63 17.68 0.07
N LEU A 78 3.26 16.51 0.09
CA LEU A 78 3.24 15.63 1.26
C LEU A 78 4.04 16.19 2.43
N VAL A 79 5.16 16.86 2.17
CA VAL A 79 5.91 17.58 3.20
C VAL A 79 5.05 18.69 3.80
N SER A 80 4.29 19.45 3.01
CA SER A 80 3.37 20.47 3.52
C SER A 80 2.24 19.89 4.40
N TYR A 81 1.87 18.63 4.18
CA TYR A 81 0.86 17.94 4.99
C TYR A 81 1.41 17.47 6.33
N ARG A 82 2.74 17.33 6.46
CA ARG A 82 3.37 16.84 7.67
C ARG A 82 3.25 17.85 8.80
N ASN A 83 2.80 17.37 9.95
CA ASN A 83 2.81 18.13 11.19
C ASN A 83 4.15 17.92 11.89
N ASN A 84 4.87 18.99 12.20
CA ASN A 84 6.20 18.93 12.82
C ASN A 84 6.17 18.40 14.26
N PHE A 85 5.07 18.59 15.00
CA PHE A 85 4.98 18.15 16.40
C PHE A 85 4.66 16.66 16.52
N SER A 86 3.69 16.18 15.73
CA SER A 86 3.23 14.79 15.82
C SER A 86 3.85 13.86 14.77
N HIS A 87 4.62 14.39 13.83
CA HIS A 87 5.12 13.71 12.63
C HIS A 87 4.04 13.08 11.72
N ARG A 88 2.76 13.21 12.06
CA ARG A 88 1.61 12.72 11.29
C ARG A 88 1.36 13.56 10.05
N LEU A 89 0.82 12.94 9.00
CA LEU A 89 0.40 13.61 7.77
C LEU A 89 -1.06 14.01 7.86
N ARG A 90 -1.39 15.25 7.52
CA ARG A 90 -2.79 15.70 7.37
C ARG A 90 -3.41 15.02 6.15
N SER A 91 -4.56 14.37 6.34
CA SER A 91 -5.31 13.80 5.22
C SER A 91 -6.01 14.91 4.44
N PRO A 92 -5.97 14.90 3.09
CA PRO A 92 -6.77 15.81 2.30
C PRO A 92 -8.26 15.53 2.53
N MET A 93 -9.07 16.60 2.52
CA MET A 93 -10.53 16.46 2.56
C MET A 93 -11.01 15.81 1.26
N THR A 94 -11.80 14.73 1.38
CA THR A 94 -12.32 13.99 0.22
C THR A 94 -13.83 13.76 0.36
N THR A 95 -14.57 14.25 -0.63
CA THR A 95 -16.04 14.19 -0.64
C THR A 95 -16.56 12.90 -1.26
N THR A 96 -15.88 12.36 -2.27
CA THR A 96 -16.33 11.17 -2.99
C THR A 96 -15.60 9.91 -2.55
N GLN A 97 -16.30 8.77 -2.63
CA GLN A 97 -15.73 7.47 -2.29
C GLN A 97 -14.51 7.14 -3.15
N ARG A 98 -14.55 7.50 -4.44
CA ARG A 98 -13.42 7.32 -5.38
C ARG A 98 -12.13 7.98 -4.88
N HIS A 99 -12.23 9.20 -4.34
CA HIS A 99 -11.06 9.89 -3.79
C HIS A 99 -10.66 9.31 -2.44
N ARG A 100 -11.62 8.98 -1.56
CA ARG A 100 -11.36 8.35 -0.26
C ARG A 100 -10.61 7.03 -0.37
N THR A 101 -10.85 6.27 -1.43
CA THR A 101 -10.17 5.00 -1.71
C THR A 101 -8.99 5.14 -2.65
N SER A 102 -8.55 6.35 -2.99
CA SER A 102 -7.33 6.54 -3.76
C SER A 102 -6.07 6.39 -2.89
N PHE A 103 -4.91 6.33 -3.54
CA PHE A 103 -3.63 6.11 -2.86
C PHE A 103 -3.37 7.09 -1.70
N LEU A 104 -3.53 8.41 -1.90
CA LEU A 104 -3.09 9.39 -0.90
C LEU A 104 -3.86 9.30 0.43
N PRO A 105 -5.19 9.37 0.49
CA PRO A 105 -5.92 9.31 1.76
C PRO A 105 -5.69 7.98 2.50
N VAL A 106 -5.59 6.88 1.76
CA VAL A 106 -5.39 5.55 2.33
C VAL A 106 -3.97 5.41 2.88
N ALA A 107 -2.95 5.77 2.10
CA ALA A 107 -1.56 5.69 2.53
C ALA A 107 -1.27 6.61 3.72
N ILE A 108 -1.85 7.82 3.74
CA ILE A 108 -1.76 8.74 4.89
C ILE A 108 -2.41 8.13 6.14
N LYS A 109 -3.60 7.54 6.00
CA LYS A 109 -4.28 6.86 7.11
C LYS A 109 -3.44 5.70 7.65
N LEU A 110 -2.87 4.88 6.77
CA LEU A 110 -1.98 3.79 7.15
C LEU A 110 -0.73 4.31 7.87
N PHE A 111 -0.08 5.35 7.32
CA PHE A 111 1.12 5.95 7.91
C PHE A 111 0.84 6.45 9.32
N ASN A 112 -0.25 7.21 9.49
CA ASN A 112 -0.67 7.78 10.77
C ASN A 112 -1.10 6.75 11.82
N SER A 113 -1.42 5.52 11.40
CA SER A 113 -1.72 4.40 12.30
C SER A 113 -0.50 3.51 12.55
N SER A 114 0.57 3.70 11.78
CA SER A 114 1.80 2.93 11.90
C SER A 114 2.73 3.50 12.97
N PRO A 115 3.62 2.68 13.55
CA PRO A 115 4.65 3.14 14.48
C PRO A 115 5.56 4.23 13.89
N LEU A 116 5.71 4.28 12.56
CA LEU A 116 6.56 5.24 11.84
C LEU A 116 6.11 6.70 11.99
N SER A 117 4.84 6.91 12.37
CA SER A 117 4.31 8.25 12.60
C SER A 117 4.53 8.76 14.01
N LYS A 118 4.90 7.89 14.96
CA LYS A 118 5.25 8.29 16.32
C LYS A 118 6.72 8.67 16.27
N GLY A 119 7.03 9.96 16.45
CA GLY A 119 8.42 10.40 16.59
C GLY A 119 9.12 9.58 17.67
N ASN A 120 10.40 9.25 17.44
CA ASN A 120 11.24 8.63 18.46
C ASN A 120 11.27 9.47 19.73
#